data_AF-A0A640SM29-F1
#
_entry.id   AF-A0A640SM29-F1
#
_cell.length_a   1.000
_cell.length_b   1.000
_cell.length_c   1.000
_cell.angle_alpha   90.00
_cell.angle_beta   90.00
_cell.angle_gamma   90.00
#
_symmetry.space_group_name_H-M   'P 1'
#
loop_
_entity.id
_entity.type
_entity.pdbx_description
1 polymer ?
#
loop_
_entity_poly.entity_id
_entity_poly.type
_entity_poly.pdbx_seq_one_letter_code
_entity_poly.pdbx_strand_id
1 'polypeptide(L)'
;MAKEHRWLPWLAPSLPVAVPGPLGKGTPAEGYPWQWSVYRWLDGETPAVGRLAAVIDFGCLGLGDPAVDLIVAWYLLPVDARGVFRTALGTDDATWARGRGWALSIALSELRYYRDTHPVMAAIARQVIEEVRIEHAQAAV
;
A
#
# COMPACT_ATOMS: atom_id res chain seq x y z
N MET A 1 -1.46 -7.46 13.31
CA MET A 1 -2.40 -7.92 14.35
C MET A 1 -2.90 -6.82 15.28
N ALA A 2 -2.10 -6.27 16.23
CA ALA A 2 -2.64 -5.32 17.22
C ALA A 2 -3.21 -4.02 16.61
N LYS A 3 -2.62 -3.54 15.50
CA LYS A 3 -3.07 -2.32 14.81
C LYS A 3 -4.45 -2.47 14.18
N GLU A 4 -4.69 -3.57 13.46
CA GLU A 4 -5.98 -3.85 12.81
C GLU A 4 -7.11 -3.98 13.82
N HIS A 5 -6.89 -4.74 14.90
CA HIS A 5 -7.87 -4.88 15.99
C HIS A 5 -8.21 -3.55 16.68
N ARG A 6 -7.26 -2.61 16.70
CA ARG A 6 -7.46 -1.28 17.26
C ARG A 6 -8.22 -0.35 16.31
N TRP A 7 -7.82 -0.31 15.05
CA TRP A 7 -8.25 0.74 14.11
C TRP A 7 -9.38 0.33 13.17
N LEU A 8 -9.46 -0.94 12.77
CA LEU A 8 -10.50 -1.39 11.82
C LEU A 8 -11.93 -1.19 12.33
N PRO A 9 -12.27 -1.43 13.62
CA PRO A 9 -13.63 -1.17 14.10
C PRO A 9 -14.06 0.29 13.93
N TRP A 10 -13.11 1.23 13.90
CA TRP A 10 -13.35 2.66 13.68
C TRP A 10 -13.33 3.04 12.20
N LEU A 11 -12.44 2.45 11.41
CA LEU A 11 -12.28 2.78 9.99
C LEU A 11 -13.37 2.14 9.12
N ALA A 12 -13.71 0.88 9.39
CA ALA A 12 -14.59 0.07 8.54
C ALA A 12 -15.97 0.71 8.25
N PRO A 13 -16.67 1.32 9.23
CA PRO A 13 -17.96 1.98 8.97
C PRO A 13 -17.89 3.17 8.01
N SER A 14 -16.70 3.76 7.84
CA SER A 14 -16.47 4.94 7.00
C SER A 14 -16.02 4.60 5.58
N LEU A 15 -15.79 3.31 5.27
CA LEU A 15 -15.33 2.88 3.96
C LEU A 15 -16.54 2.57 3.04
N PRO A 16 -16.47 2.96 1.75
CA PRO A 16 -17.56 2.74 0.80
C PRO A 16 -17.66 1.28 0.32
N VAL A 17 -16.74 0.41 0.74
CA VAL A 17 -16.64 -0.98 0.33
C VAL A 17 -16.42 -1.88 1.54
N ALA A 18 -16.74 -3.17 1.37
CA ALA A 18 -16.58 -4.15 2.43
C ALA A 18 -15.11 -4.34 2.82
N VAL A 19 -14.87 -4.53 4.13
CA VAL A 19 -13.57 -4.91 4.70
C VAL A 19 -13.75 -6.04 5.72
N PRO A 20 -12.83 -7.01 5.82
CA PRO A 20 -12.93 -8.09 6.80
C PRO A 20 -12.81 -7.54 8.23
N GLY A 21 -13.90 -7.60 9.01
CA GLY A 21 -13.88 -7.20 10.41
C GLY A 21 -13.15 -8.22 11.29
N PRO A 22 -12.26 -7.81 12.21
CA PRO A 22 -11.62 -8.75 13.14
C PRO A 22 -12.66 -9.37 14.08
N LEU A 23 -12.67 -10.69 14.18
CA LEU A 23 -13.59 -11.47 15.04
C LEU A 23 -12.90 -11.99 16.31
N GLY A 24 -11.61 -12.27 16.24
CA GLY A 24 -10.88 -12.83 17.37
C GLY A 24 -9.38 -12.64 17.23
N LYS A 25 -8.69 -12.56 18.37
CA LYS A 25 -7.23 -12.52 18.45
C LYS A 25 -6.76 -13.73 19.24
N GLY A 26 -5.85 -14.50 18.67
CA GLY A 26 -5.23 -15.62 19.33
C GLY A 26 -3.81 -15.33 19.80
N THR A 27 -3.37 -16.13 20.77
CA THR A 27 -1.99 -16.18 21.28
C THR A 27 -1.25 -17.36 20.65
N PRO A 28 0.10 -17.37 20.67
CA PRO A 28 0.87 -18.55 20.28
C PRO A 28 0.32 -19.82 20.95
N ALA A 29 0.10 -20.87 20.16
CA ALA A 29 -0.52 -22.13 20.58
C ALA A 29 -0.24 -23.22 19.54
N GLU A 30 -0.32 -24.49 19.94
CA GLU A 30 -0.24 -25.67 19.05
C GLU A 30 0.96 -25.62 18.06
N GLY A 31 2.14 -25.21 18.55
CA GLY A 31 3.36 -25.12 17.75
C GLY A 31 3.47 -23.88 16.85
N TYR A 32 2.43 -23.03 16.77
CA TYR A 32 2.50 -21.75 16.08
C TYR A 32 3.03 -20.64 17.02
N PRO A 33 4.19 -20.02 16.73
CA PRO A 33 4.88 -19.17 17.70
C PRO A 33 4.41 -17.71 17.70
N TRP A 34 3.52 -17.32 16.78
CA TRP A 34 3.11 -15.93 16.57
C TRP A 34 1.67 -15.66 17.02
N GLN A 35 1.35 -14.38 17.23
CA GLN A 35 -0.05 -13.97 17.41
C GLN A 35 -0.80 -14.11 16.08
N TRP A 36 -2.05 -14.54 16.14
CA TRP A 36 -2.92 -14.72 14.98
C TRP A 36 -4.27 -14.02 15.17
N SER A 37 -5.03 -13.86 14.10
CA SER A 37 -6.33 -13.21 14.12
C SER A 37 -7.31 -13.96 13.24
N VAL A 38 -8.56 -14.01 13.68
CA VAL A 38 -9.69 -14.52 12.90
C VAL A 38 -10.45 -13.31 12.38
N TYR A 39 -10.70 -13.30 11.07
CA TYR A 39 -11.43 -12.24 10.40
C TYR A 39 -12.78 -12.75 9.90
N ARG A 40 -13.75 -11.83 9.77
CA ARG A 40 -15.02 -12.12 9.12
C ARG A 40 -14.76 -12.48 7.66
N TRP A 41 -15.26 -13.63 7.26
CA TRP A 41 -15.29 -14.02 5.86
C TRP A 41 -16.17 -13.07 5.05
N LEU A 42 -15.68 -12.61 3.90
CA LEU A 42 -16.47 -11.88 2.93
C LEU A 42 -16.70 -12.82 1.75
N ASP A 43 -17.97 -13.01 1.36
CA ASP A 43 -18.31 -13.74 0.15
C ASP A 43 -17.79 -12.94 -1.06
N GLY A 44 -16.63 -13.35 -1.58
CA GLY A 44 -15.96 -12.66 -2.66
C GLY A 44 -16.81 -12.66 -3.94
N GLU A 45 -16.69 -11.60 -4.72
CA GLU A 45 -17.31 -11.49 -6.05
C GLU A 45 -16.23 -11.45 -7.13
N THR A 46 -16.56 -11.86 -8.36
CA THR A 46 -15.64 -11.66 -9.50
C THR A 46 -15.47 -10.17 -9.77
N PRO A 47 -14.23 -9.63 -9.82
CA PRO A 47 -14.01 -8.22 -10.11
C PRO A 47 -14.60 -7.82 -11.46
N ALA A 48 -15.36 -6.73 -11.48
CA ALA A 48 -15.79 -6.07 -12.71
C ALA A 48 -14.86 -4.90 -13.02
N VAL A 49 -14.58 -4.66 -14.29
CA VAL A 49 -13.75 -3.53 -14.73
C VAL A 49 -14.35 -2.22 -14.18
N GLY A 50 -13.52 -1.41 -13.51
CA GLY A 50 -13.92 -0.12 -12.97
C GLY A 50 -14.70 -0.15 -11.66
N ARG A 51 -14.89 -1.32 -11.02
CA ARG A 51 -15.58 -1.43 -9.73
C ARG A 51 -14.64 -1.95 -8.64
N LEU A 52 -14.46 -1.18 -7.57
CA LEU A 52 -13.85 -1.63 -6.33
C LEU A 52 -14.87 -2.44 -5.52
N ALA A 53 -14.54 -3.68 -5.15
CA ALA A 53 -15.44 -4.57 -4.40
C ALA A 53 -15.10 -4.66 -2.90
N ALA A 54 -13.81 -4.72 -2.57
CA ALA A 54 -13.33 -4.82 -1.20
C ALA A 54 -11.89 -4.30 -1.08
N VAL A 55 -11.48 -3.98 0.15
CA VAL A 55 -10.08 -3.70 0.52
C VAL A 55 -9.69 -4.66 1.64
N ILE A 56 -8.49 -5.21 1.55
CA ILE A 56 -7.94 -6.19 2.51
C ILE A 56 -6.51 -5.79 2.92
N ASP A 57 -5.94 -6.56 3.84
CA ASP A 57 -4.55 -6.41 4.30
C ASP A 57 -4.26 -5.05 4.96
N PHE A 58 -4.89 -4.83 6.12
CA PHE A 58 -4.68 -3.63 6.93
C PHE A 58 -3.52 -3.79 7.92
N GLY A 59 -2.64 -4.78 7.72
CA GLY A 59 -1.56 -5.12 8.65
C GLY A 59 -0.59 -3.95 8.89
N CYS A 60 -0.42 -3.12 7.87
CA CYS A 60 0.42 -1.93 7.88
C CYS A 60 -0.32 -0.63 8.22
N LEU A 61 -1.65 -0.66 8.42
CA LEU A 61 -2.44 0.52 8.76
C LEU A 61 -1.92 1.19 10.03
N GLY A 62 -1.80 2.52 10.02
CA GLY A 62 -1.42 3.29 11.19
C GLY A 62 -1.53 4.79 10.97
N LEU A 63 -1.36 5.55 12.05
CA LEU A 63 -1.23 7.00 11.99
C LEU A 63 0.18 7.35 11.49
N GLY A 64 0.27 8.19 10.44
CA GLY A 64 1.53 8.58 9.82
C GLY A 64 1.34 9.67 8.77
N ASP A 65 2.39 9.96 8.01
CA ASP A 65 2.30 10.86 6.86
C ASP A 65 1.43 10.23 5.76
N PRO A 66 0.29 10.83 5.38
CA PRO A 66 -0.60 10.27 4.36
C PRO A 66 0.07 10.18 2.98
N ALA A 67 1.18 10.87 2.75
CA ALA A 67 1.94 10.76 1.51
C ALA A 67 2.45 9.33 1.23
N VAL A 68 2.55 8.47 2.25
CA VAL A 68 2.93 7.05 2.05
C VAL A 68 1.93 6.29 1.18
N ASP A 69 0.65 6.65 1.20
CA ASP A 69 -0.38 5.98 0.39
C ASP A 69 -0.26 6.33 -1.11
N LEU A 70 0.57 7.32 -1.46
CA LEU A 70 0.83 7.70 -2.85
C LEU A 70 1.82 6.78 -3.55
N ILE A 71 2.46 5.82 -2.85
CA ILE A 71 3.45 4.91 -3.45
C ILE A 71 2.91 4.15 -4.65
N VAL A 72 1.60 3.90 -4.69
CA VAL A 72 0.88 3.25 -5.79
C VAL A 72 1.10 3.96 -7.13
N ALA A 73 1.31 5.28 -7.11
CA ALA A 73 1.59 6.04 -8.32
C ALA A 73 2.83 5.51 -9.05
N TRP A 74 3.87 5.08 -8.33
CA TRP A 74 5.10 4.55 -8.92
C TRP A 74 5.12 3.03 -9.03
N TYR A 75 4.43 2.32 -8.13
CA TYR A 75 4.44 0.85 -8.13
C TYR A 75 3.44 0.19 -9.07
N LEU A 76 2.30 0.85 -9.33
CA LEU A 76 1.19 0.24 -10.07
C LEU A 76 0.79 1.03 -11.31
N LEU A 77 0.84 2.35 -11.24
CA LEU A 77 0.31 3.20 -12.31
C LEU A 77 1.39 3.51 -13.37
N PRO A 78 1.02 3.46 -14.67
CA PRO A 78 1.87 3.98 -15.72
C PRO A 78 2.03 5.50 -15.57
N VAL A 79 3.12 6.03 -16.12
CA VAL A 79 3.50 7.45 -15.99
C VAL A 79 2.40 8.41 -16.44
N ASP A 80 1.69 8.08 -17.53
CA ASP A 80 0.61 8.89 -18.08
C ASP A 80 -0.66 8.94 -17.21
N ALA A 81 -0.87 7.94 -16.34
CA ALA A 81 -1.99 7.91 -15.40
C ALA A 81 -1.72 8.70 -14.11
N ARG A 82 -0.46 9.03 -13.79
CA ARG A 82 -0.09 9.70 -12.53
C ARG A 82 -0.72 11.08 -12.38
N GLY A 83 -0.80 11.84 -13.46
CA GLY A 83 -1.44 13.16 -13.47
C GLY A 83 -2.92 13.07 -13.10
N VAL A 84 -3.65 12.14 -13.72
CA VAL A 84 -5.07 11.89 -13.43
C VAL A 84 -5.26 11.45 -11.97
N PHE A 85 -4.45 10.50 -11.49
CA PHE A 85 -4.48 10.03 -10.12
C PHE A 85 -4.24 11.16 -9.11
N ARG A 86 -3.20 11.97 -9.34
CA ARG A 86 -2.87 13.12 -8.50
C ARG A 86 -3.99 14.15 -8.45
N THR A 87 -4.58 14.48 -9.60
CA THR A 87 -5.71 15.41 -9.69
C THR A 87 -6.94 14.88 -8.97
N ALA A 88 -7.27 13.59 -9.15
CA ALA A 88 -8.42 12.97 -8.49
C ALA A 88 -8.31 13.00 -6.97
N LEU A 89 -7.10 12.89 -6.42
CA LEU A 89 -6.83 12.99 -4.99
C LEU A 89 -6.68 14.43 -4.48
N GLY A 90 -6.67 15.44 -5.35
CA GLY A 90 -6.44 16.84 -4.96
C GLY A 90 -5.09 17.06 -4.26
N THR A 91 -4.07 16.27 -4.61
CA THR A 91 -2.78 16.26 -3.89
C THR A 91 -1.87 17.42 -4.30
N ASP A 92 -1.47 18.23 -3.31
CA ASP A 92 -0.54 19.35 -3.49
C ASP A 92 0.90 18.90 -3.84
N ASP A 93 1.73 19.85 -4.28
CA ASP A 93 3.10 19.56 -4.72
C ASP A 93 3.98 19.00 -3.60
N ALA A 94 3.81 19.51 -2.38
CA ALA A 94 4.59 19.07 -1.23
C ALA A 94 4.30 17.62 -0.85
N THR A 95 3.03 17.23 -0.85
CA THR A 95 2.57 15.88 -0.53
C THR A 95 2.92 14.91 -1.64
N TRP A 96 2.81 15.33 -2.91
CA TRP A 96 3.30 14.55 -4.05
C TRP A 96 4.82 14.29 -3.96
N ALA A 97 5.60 15.32 -3.61
CA ALA A 97 7.04 15.20 -3.42
C ALA A 97 7.41 14.24 -2.28
N ARG A 98 6.70 14.28 -1.14
CA ARG A 98 6.89 13.31 -0.06
C ARG A 98 6.49 11.89 -0.50
N GLY A 99 5.43 11.74 -1.28
CA GLY A 99 5.00 10.45 -1.84
C GLY A 99 6.08 9.81 -2.71
N ARG A 100 6.75 10.60 -3.56
CA ARG A 100 7.95 10.17 -4.28
C ARG A 100 9.07 9.71 -3.36
N GLY A 101 9.33 10.47 -2.30
CA GLY A 101 10.33 10.11 -1.29
C GLY A 101 10.02 8.77 -0.61
N TRP A 102 8.75 8.52 -0.29
CA TRP A 102 8.29 7.23 0.25
C TRP A 102 8.50 6.09 -0.74
N ALA A 103 8.13 6.28 -2.01
CA ALA A 103 8.31 5.27 -3.06
C ALA A 103 9.78 4.90 -3.23
N LEU A 104 10.67 5.90 -3.25
CA LEU A 104 12.12 5.70 -3.33
C LEU A 104 12.66 4.94 -2.10
N SER A 105 12.27 5.34 -0.89
CA SER A 105 12.70 4.69 0.36
C SER A 105 12.34 3.20 0.40
N ILE A 106 11.10 2.88 0.01
CA ILE A 106 10.62 1.50 -0.05
C ILE A 106 11.36 0.72 -1.13
N ALA A 107 11.52 1.29 -2.33
CA ALA A 107 12.20 0.63 -3.44
C ALA A 107 13.67 0.32 -3.13
N LEU A 108 14.39 1.23 -2.46
CA LEU A 108 15.76 0.98 -2.02
C LEU A 108 15.84 -0.16 -0.99
N SER A 109 14.89 -0.20 -0.06
CA SER A 109 14.78 -1.27 0.94
C SER A 109 14.45 -2.62 0.29
N GLU A 110 13.49 -2.61 -0.63
CA GLU A 110 13.05 -3.77 -1.40
C GLU A 110 14.19 -4.34 -2.25
N LEU A 111 14.89 -3.49 -3.01
CA LEU A 111 16.02 -3.92 -3.83
C LEU A 111 17.11 -4.54 -2.97
N ARG A 112 17.45 -3.93 -1.82
CA ARG A 112 18.43 -4.49 -0.88
C ARG A 112 18.01 -5.88 -0.39
N TYR A 113 16.73 -6.06 -0.09
CA TYR A 113 16.23 -7.30 0.49
C TYR A 113 16.08 -8.42 -0.55
N TYR A 114 15.59 -8.11 -1.75
CA TYR A 114 15.20 -9.10 -2.76
C TYR A 114 16.21 -9.31 -3.89
N ARG A 115 17.27 -8.49 -4.00
CA ARG A 115 18.21 -8.55 -5.14
C ARG A 115 18.74 -9.94 -5.48
N ASP A 116 18.91 -10.80 -4.48
CA ASP A 116 19.51 -12.13 -4.60
C ASP A 116 18.49 -13.27 -4.41
N THR A 117 17.25 -12.96 -4.00
CA THR A 117 16.25 -13.97 -3.58
C THR A 117 14.97 -13.91 -4.39
N HIS A 118 14.62 -12.76 -4.97
CA HIS A 118 13.38 -12.61 -5.70
C HIS A 118 13.52 -11.63 -6.89
N PRO A 119 13.82 -12.15 -8.11
CA PRO A 119 14.20 -11.31 -9.24
C PRO A 119 13.07 -10.38 -9.73
N VAL A 120 11.81 -10.78 -9.57
CA VAL A 120 10.65 -9.96 -9.96
C VAL A 120 10.54 -8.70 -9.08
N MET A 121 10.57 -8.87 -7.76
CA MET A 121 10.57 -7.72 -6.82
C MET A 121 11.80 -6.83 -7.03
N ALA A 122 12.98 -7.44 -7.22
CA ALA A 122 14.18 -6.67 -7.54
C ALA A 122 14.04 -5.86 -8.84
N ALA A 123 13.31 -6.35 -9.85
CA ALA A 123 13.04 -5.61 -11.09
C ALA A 123 12.06 -4.45 -10.85
N ILE A 124 10.98 -4.68 -10.11
CA ILE A 124 10.00 -3.64 -9.73
C ILE A 124 10.71 -2.51 -8.98
N ALA A 125 11.51 -2.85 -7.96
CA ALA A 125 12.26 -1.86 -7.19
C ALA A 125 13.20 -1.01 -8.06
N ARG A 126 13.92 -1.62 -9.02
CA ARG A 126 14.77 -0.89 -9.96
C ARG A 126 13.97 0.05 -10.86
N GLN A 127 12.81 -0.40 -11.36
CA GLN A 127 11.95 0.43 -12.18
C GLN A 127 11.47 1.67 -11.40
N VAL A 128 10.99 1.49 -10.18
CA VAL A 128 10.54 2.59 -9.33
C VAL A 128 11.66 3.59 -9.06
N ILE A 129 12.88 3.11 -8.74
CA ILE A 129 14.05 3.97 -8.53
C ILE A 129 14.35 4.82 -9.78
N GLU A 130 14.32 4.20 -10.96
CA GLU A 130 14.64 4.88 -12.21
C GLU A 130 13.58 5.94 -12.58
N GLU A 131 12.30 5.62 -12.42
CA GLU A 131 11.22 6.56 -12.69
C GLU A 131 11.25 7.77 -11.76
N VAL A 132 11.50 7.56 -10.46
CA VAL A 132 11.67 8.66 -9.50
C VAL A 132 12.88 9.53 -9.86
N ARG A 133 13.98 8.92 -10.31
CA ARG A 133 15.19 9.64 -10.77
C ARG A 133 14.88 10.53 -11.98
N ILE A 134 14.17 9.99 -12.97
CA ILE A 134 13.77 10.72 -14.19
C ILE A 134 12.87 11.91 -13.84
N GLU A 135 11.82 11.69 -13.03
CA GLU A 135 10.89 12.76 -12.63
C GLU A 135 11.60 13.86 -11.82
N HIS A 136 12.54 13.50 -10.95
CA HIS A 136 13.31 14.48 -10.19
C HIS A 136 14.19 15.35 -11.09
N ALA A 137 14.84 14.75 -12.10
CA ALA A 137 15.65 15.48 -13.06
C ALA A 137 14.82 16.48 -13.89
N GLN A 138 13.58 16.13 -14.23
CA GLN A 138 12.65 16.99 -14.97
C GLN A 138 12.11 18.16 -14.13
N ALA A 139 11.98 17.98 -12.81
CA ALA A 139 11.50 19.04 -11.91
C ALA A 139 12.58 20.06 -11.51
N ALA A 140 13.85 19.78 -11.83
CA ALA A 140 15.00 20.65 -11.52
C ALA A 140 15.36 21.63 -12.67
N VAL A 141 14.57 21.65 -13.74
CA VAL A 141 14.70 22.50 -14.94
C VAL A 141 13.57 23.52 -14.95
#